data_AF-A0AAD8C5A5-F1
#
_entry.id   AF-A0AAD8C5A5-F1
#
_cell.length_a   1.000
_cell.length_b   1.000
_cell.length_c   1.000
_cell.angle_alpha   90.00
_cell.angle_beta   90.00
_cell.angle_gamma   90.00
#
_symmetry.space_group_name_H-M   'P 1'
#
loop_
_entity.id
_entity.type
_entity.pdbx_description
1 polymer ?
#
loop_
_entity_poly.entity_id
_entity_poly.type
_entity_poly.pdbx_seq_one_letter_code
_entity_poly.pdbx_strand_id
1 'polypeptide(L)'
;MLRILRCHGLLQRTLSCPIQAFASQQQHVKQSTMASVALTLDVKRRIEEIRQQALLGGGEKRIEAQHKKGKLTARERIHLLVDEGSFIEYDMFLEHDCSDFGMEKQKYPGDSVVTGRGLINGRTVFIFSQDFTVFGGSLSGAHAKKICKIMDQAMLVGAPVIGLNDSGGARIQEGVESLAGYADIFQRNVESSGVIPQISMIMGPCAGGAVYSPALTDFTFMVKDTSYLFITGPDVVKPALTWVFGFIEYWPVQSPHSGRISDEPRQPVYVN
;
A
#
# COMPACT_ATOMS: atom_id res chain seq x y z
N MET A 1 -1.40 -98.02 -1.38
CA MET A 1 -1.64 -96.73 -0.69
C MET A 1 -1.09 -95.64 -1.59
N LEU A 2 -1.78 -94.60 -2.04
CA LEU A 2 -3.06 -94.00 -1.68
C LEU A 2 -3.61 -93.30 -2.95
N ARG A 3 -4.93 -93.29 -3.10
CA ARG A 3 -5.67 -92.76 -4.26
C ARG A 3 -5.72 -91.24 -4.27
N ILE A 4 -5.69 -90.72 -5.49
CA ILE A 4 -5.98 -89.36 -5.94
C ILE A 4 -7.43 -88.98 -5.59
N LEU A 5 -7.65 -87.81 -4.99
CA LEU A 5 -8.96 -87.18 -4.83
C LEU A 5 -8.91 -85.74 -5.36
N ARG A 6 -9.97 -85.43 -6.10
CA ARG A 6 -10.23 -84.27 -6.95
C ARG A 6 -10.32 -82.96 -6.14
N CYS A 7 -9.72 -81.90 -6.66
CA CYS A 7 -10.23 -80.53 -6.47
C CYS A 7 -10.73 -80.01 -7.83
N HIS A 8 -12.04 -80.08 -8.02
CA HIS A 8 -12.78 -79.40 -9.06
C HIS A 8 -13.17 -78.03 -8.52
N GLY A 9 -12.84 -76.96 -9.25
CA GLY A 9 -13.36 -75.63 -9.01
C GLY A 9 -12.28 -74.61 -8.65
N LEU A 10 -11.70 -73.97 -9.68
CA LEU A 10 -11.10 -72.62 -9.65
C LEU A 10 -10.48 -72.30 -11.02
N LEU A 11 -11.26 -72.44 -12.10
CA LEU A 11 -10.76 -72.29 -13.48
C LEU A 11 -11.33 -71.08 -14.23
N GLN A 12 -11.77 -70.02 -13.53
CA GLN A 12 -12.39 -68.86 -14.21
C GLN A 12 -12.08 -67.45 -13.67
N ARG A 13 -11.05 -67.23 -12.83
CA ARG A 13 -10.91 -65.90 -12.17
C ARG A 13 -9.63 -65.09 -12.38
N THR A 14 -8.74 -65.43 -13.31
CA THR A 14 -7.42 -64.74 -13.35
C THR A 14 -6.98 -64.19 -14.72
N LEU A 15 -7.91 -63.80 -15.60
CA LEU A 15 -7.52 -63.19 -16.89
C LEU A 15 -8.17 -61.84 -17.23
N SER A 16 -8.89 -61.18 -16.31
CA SER A 16 -9.54 -59.88 -16.58
C SER A 16 -8.90 -58.65 -15.92
N CYS A 17 -7.83 -58.81 -15.14
CA CYS A 17 -7.38 -57.76 -14.21
C CYS A 17 -5.98 -57.15 -14.46
N PRO A 18 -5.62 -56.78 -15.70
CA PRO A 18 -4.66 -55.66 -15.88
C PRO A 18 -5.28 -54.43 -16.55
N ILE A 19 -6.22 -54.64 -17.49
CA ILE A 19 -6.84 -53.57 -18.29
C ILE A 19 -7.84 -52.75 -17.46
N GLN A 20 -8.60 -53.41 -16.57
CA GLN A 20 -9.53 -52.73 -15.66
C GLN A 20 -8.82 -51.92 -14.57
N ALA A 21 -7.66 -52.36 -14.11
CA ALA A 21 -6.84 -51.62 -13.14
C ALA A 21 -6.18 -50.37 -13.75
N PHE A 22 -5.77 -50.43 -15.02
CA PHE A 22 -5.25 -49.28 -15.75
C PHE A 22 -6.34 -48.22 -16.04
N ALA A 23 -7.55 -48.65 -16.40
CA ALA A 23 -8.67 -47.75 -16.66
C ALA A 23 -9.15 -47.03 -15.39
N SER A 24 -9.19 -47.72 -14.24
CA SER A 24 -9.57 -47.11 -12.95
C SER A 24 -8.48 -46.16 -12.43
N GLN A 25 -7.20 -46.47 -12.61
CA GLN A 25 -6.10 -45.53 -12.33
C GLN A 25 -6.16 -44.30 -13.25
N GLN A 26 -6.45 -44.45 -14.54
CA GLN A 26 -6.63 -43.31 -15.45
C GLN A 26 -7.85 -42.46 -15.11
N GLN A 27 -8.95 -43.04 -14.64
CA GLN A 27 -10.11 -42.29 -14.16
C GLN A 27 -9.82 -41.54 -12.85
N HIS A 28 -9.13 -42.17 -11.90
CA HIS A 28 -8.70 -41.51 -10.66
C HIS A 28 -7.72 -40.36 -10.93
N VAL A 29 -6.76 -40.53 -11.86
CA VAL A 29 -5.84 -39.46 -12.27
C VAL A 29 -6.61 -38.34 -12.97
N LYS A 30 -7.52 -38.64 -13.91
CA LYS A 30 -8.34 -37.61 -14.58
C LYS A 30 -9.24 -36.83 -13.62
N GLN A 31 -9.88 -37.48 -12.64
CA GLN A 31 -10.68 -36.79 -11.61
C GLN A 31 -9.81 -35.94 -10.68
N SER A 32 -8.65 -36.44 -10.26
CA SER A 32 -7.66 -35.71 -9.46
C SER A 32 -7.13 -34.47 -10.20
N THR A 33 -6.78 -34.60 -11.48
CA THR A 33 -6.31 -33.49 -12.31
C THR A 33 -7.41 -32.45 -12.56
N MET A 34 -8.65 -32.87 -12.83
CA MET A 34 -9.77 -31.94 -13.02
C MET A 34 -10.12 -31.15 -11.75
N ALA A 35 -10.06 -31.79 -10.57
CA ALA A 35 -10.24 -31.09 -9.29
C ALA A 35 -9.11 -30.07 -9.01
N SER A 36 -7.86 -30.43 -9.32
CA SER A 36 -6.70 -29.54 -9.19
C SER A 36 -6.78 -28.33 -10.14
N VAL A 37 -7.18 -28.56 -11.40
CA VAL A 37 -7.38 -27.49 -12.39
C VAL A 37 -8.54 -26.58 -11.99
N ALA A 38 -9.67 -27.15 -11.52
CA ALA A 38 -10.81 -26.36 -11.06
C ALA A 38 -10.46 -25.46 -9.86
N LEU A 39 -9.75 -25.98 -8.87
CA LEU A 39 -9.26 -25.20 -7.73
C LEU A 39 -8.30 -24.09 -8.17
N THR A 40 -7.41 -24.37 -9.11
CA THR A 40 -6.46 -23.39 -9.65
C THR A 40 -7.18 -22.24 -10.38
N LEU A 41 -8.21 -22.56 -11.16
CA LEU A 41 -9.03 -21.56 -11.86
C LEU A 41 -9.83 -20.70 -10.87
N ASP A 42 -10.36 -21.30 -9.81
CA ASP A 42 -11.09 -20.58 -8.76
C ASP A 42 -10.19 -19.61 -7.99
N VAL A 43 -8.99 -20.06 -7.58
CA VAL A 43 -8.00 -19.20 -6.92
C VAL A 43 -7.60 -18.04 -7.83
N LYS A 44 -7.36 -18.30 -9.12
CA LYS A 44 -7.02 -17.25 -10.09
C LYS A 44 -8.13 -16.21 -10.21
N ARG A 45 -9.39 -16.65 -10.25
CA ARG A 45 -10.55 -15.76 -10.29
C ARG A 45 -10.62 -14.89 -9.04
N ARG A 46 -10.48 -15.48 -7.85
CA ARG A 46 -10.49 -14.75 -6.57
C ARG A 46 -9.38 -13.71 -6.49
N ILE A 47 -8.17 -14.04 -6.96
CA ILE A 47 -7.05 -13.08 -7.01
C ILE A 47 -7.41 -11.89 -7.91
N GLU A 48 -8.02 -12.15 -9.07
CA GLU A 48 -8.40 -11.08 -9.99
C GLU A 48 -9.53 -10.22 -9.41
N GLU A 49 -10.52 -10.81 -8.74
CA GLU A 49 -11.59 -10.07 -8.05
C GLU A 49 -11.03 -9.12 -6.98
N ILE A 50 -10.11 -9.60 -6.13
CA ILE A 50 -9.48 -8.76 -5.10
C ILE A 50 -8.60 -7.68 -5.75
N ARG A 51 -7.92 -8.00 -6.86
CA ARG A 51 -7.13 -7.01 -7.62
C ARG A 51 -8.01 -5.88 -8.14
N GLN A 52 -9.16 -6.20 -8.73
CA GLN A 52 -10.09 -5.18 -9.20
C GLN A 52 -10.61 -4.31 -8.04
N GLN A 53 -10.86 -4.89 -6.87
CA GLN A 53 -11.23 -4.13 -5.67
C GLN A 53 -10.09 -3.20 -5.20
N ALA A 54 -8.85 -3.68 -5.18
CA ALA A 54 -7.67 -2.90 -4.80
C ALA A 54 -7.41 -1.71 -5.75
N LEU A 55 -7.75 -1.86 -7.04
CA LEU A 55 -7.62 -0.79 -8.03
C LEU A 55 -8.65 0.32 -7.82
N LEU A 56 -9.84 -0.01 -7.30
CA LEU A 56 -10.90 0.96 -7.00
C LEU A 56 -10.67 1.73 -5.69
N GLY A 57 -9.75 1.29 -4.82
CA GLY A 57 -9.42 1.96 -3.57
C GLY A 57 -10.65 2.26 -2.71
N GLY A 58 -10.89 3.54 -2.38
CA GLY A 58 -12.06 3.98 -1.62
C GLY A 58 -13.40 3.95 -2.37
N GLY A 59 -13.40 3.49 -3.63
CA GLY A 59 -14.57 3.37 -4.51
C GLY A 59 -14.76 4.57 -5.44
N GLU A 60 -15.51 4.35 -6.53
CA GLU A 60 -15.71 5.32 -7.63
C GLU A 60 -16.21 6.69 -7.14
N LYS A 61 -17.16 6.71 -6.21
CA LYS A 61 -17.69 7.97 -5.64
C LYS A 61 -16.61 8.84 -4.99
N ARG A 62 -15.63 8.22 -4.31
CA ARG A 62 -14.54 8.95 -3.67
C ARG A 62 -13.46 9.35 -4.68
N ILE A 63 -13.23 8.53 -5.69
CA ILE A 63 -12.37 8.87 -6.83
C ILE A 63 -12.91 10.10 -7.58
N GLU A 64 -14.18 10.09 -7.96
CA GLU A 64 -14.83 11.24 -8.61
C GLU A 64 -14.76 12.50 -7.74
N ALA A 65 -14.93 12.36 -6.41
CA ALA A 65 -14.81 13.48 -5.49
C ALA A 65 -13.38 14.05 -5.42
N GLN A 66 -12.34 13.22 -5.64
CA GLN A 66 -10.96 13.68 -5.77
C GLN A 66 -10.75 14.43 -7.10
N HIS A 67 -11.21 13.85 -8.21
CA HIS A 67 -11.08 14.48 -9.53
C HIS A 67 -11.82 15.82 -9.59
N LYS A 68 -13.01 15.93 -8.98
CA LYS A 68 -13.76 17.20 -8.85
C LYS A 68 -13.00 18.28 -8.07
N LYS A 69 -12.05 17.89 -7.22
CA LYS A 69 -11.15 18.82 -6.49
C LYS A 69 -9.86 19.12 -7.26
N GLY A 70 -9.75 18.67 -8.52
CA GLY A 70 -8.55 18.84 -9.34
C GLY A 70 -7.38 17.95 -8.90
N LYS A 71 -7.63 16.89 -8.12
CA LYS A 71 -6.60 15.99 -7.60
C LYS A 71 -6.63 14.65 -8.32
N LEU A 72 -5.46 14.17 -8.67
CA LEU A 72 -5.25 12.79 -9.14
C LEU A 72 -5.36 11.80 -7.98
N THR A 73 -5.72 10.56 -8.27
CA THR A 73 -5.63 9.41 -7.34
C THR A 73 -4.18 9.01 -7.09
N ALA A 74 -3.93 8.19 -6.06
CA ALA A 74 -2.59 7.71 -5.73
C ALA A 74 -1.91 6.99 -6.90
N ARG A 75 -2.65 6.13 -7.62
CA ARG A 75 -2.12 5.37 -8.76
C ARG A 75 -1.86 6.26 -9.97
N GLU A 76 -2.75 7.19 -10.27
CA GLU A 76 -2.57 8.15 -11.37
C GLU A 76 -1.32 8.99 -11.16
N ARG A 77 -1.04 9.44 -9.93
CA ARG A 77 0.18 10.20 -9.60
C ARG A 77 1.45 9.37 -9.85
N ILE A 78 1.45 8.10 -9.45
CA ILE A 78 2.57 7.19 -9.69
C ILE A 78 2.79 7.00 -11.19
N HIS A 79 1.74 6.67 -11.94
CA HIS A 79 1.83 6.45 -13.38
C HIS A 79 2.24 7.69 -14.18
N LEU A 80 1.93 8.89 -13.68
CA LEU A 80 2.41 10.15 -14.26
C LEU A 80 3.90 10.37 -13.99
N LEU A 81 4.39 9.94 -12.83
CA LEU A 81 5.76 10.20 -12.38
C LEU A 81 6.78 9.22 -12.98
N VAL A 82 6.41 7.96 -13.15
CA VAL A 82 7.32 6.91 -13.64
C VAL A 82 7.26 6.74 -15.15
N ASP A 83 8.30 6.12 -15.70
CA ASP A 83 8.34 5.68 -17.09
C ASP A 83 7.18 4.70 -17.36
N GLU A 84 6.56 4.82 -18.53
CA GLU A 84 5.38 4.04 -18.90
C GLU A 84 5.63 2.53 -18.78
N GLY A 85 4.71 1.81 -18.11
CA GLY A 85 4.80 0.36 -17.90
C GLY A 85 5.89 -0.10 -16.92
N SER A 86 6.62 0.81 -16.27
CA SER A 86 7.73 0.45 -15.36
C SER A 86 7.31 0.16 -13.93
N PHE A 87 6.12 0.60 -13.51
CA PHE A 87 5.68 0.47 -12.11
C PHE A 87 5.35 -0.97 -11.74
N ILE A 88 5.97 -1.46 -10.67
CA ILE A 88 5.71 -2.76 -10.06
C ILE A 88 5.25 -2.52 -8.63
N GLU A 89 3.96 -2.75 -8.39
CA GLU A 89 3.32 -2.54 -7.09
C GLU A 89 3.62 -3.68 -6.11
N TYR A 90 3.84 -3.30 -4.85
CA TYR A 90 4.04 -4.21 -3.74
C TYR A 90 2.83 -4.20 -2.79
N ASP A 91 2.55 -5.36 -2.20
CA ASP A 91 1.57 -5.52 -1.13
C ASP A 91 0.17 -4.93 -1.45
N MET A 92 -0.26 -5.10 -2.71
CA MET A 92 -1.57 -4.68 -3.22
C MET A 92 -2.74 -5.31 -2.44
N PHE A 93 -2.55 -6.48 -1.84
CA PHE A 93 -3.60 -7.22 -1.13
C PHE A 93 -3.54 -7.09 0.38
N LEU A 94 -2.62 -6.27 0.92
CA LEU A 94 -2.48 -6.11 2.36
C LEU A 94 -3.64 -5.29 2.91
N GLU A 95 -4.25 -5.75 4.00
CA GLU A 95 -5.34 -5.08 4.72
C GLU A 95 -4.92 -4.82 6.16
N HIS A 96 -5.58 -3.88 6.84
CA HIS A 96 -5.42 -3.72 8.29
C HIS A 96 -6.05 -4.90 9.06
N ASP A 97 -5.53 -5.17 10.26
CA ASP A 97 -6.00 -6.24 11.14
C ASP A 97 -6.80 -5.71 12.36
N CYS A 98 -7.10 -4.42 12.38
CA CYS A 98 -7.92 -3.82 13.44
C CYS A 98 -9.37 -4.30 13.39
N SER A 99 -9.90 -4.69 14.54
CA SER A 99 -11.30 -5.07 14.78
C SER A 99 -12.04 -4.11 15.72
N ASP A 100 -11.37 -3.05 16.19
CA ASP A 100 -11.96 -2.05 17.05
C ASP A 100 -12.85 -1.08 16.24
N PHE A 101 -13.83 -0.47 16.90
CA PHE A 101 -14.70 0.58 16.32
C PHE A 101 -15.42 0.20 15.01
N GLY A 102 -15.66 -1.09 14.75
CA GLY A 102 -16.33 -1.55 13.53
C GLY A 102 -15.43 -1.61 12.29
N MET A 103 -14.11 -1.53 12.47
CA MET A 103 -13.13 -1.56 11.37
C MET A 103 -13.13 -2.89 10.62
N GLU A 104 -13.57 -3.99 11.24
CA GLU A 104 -13.67 -5.31 10.61
C GLU A 104 -14.59 -5.34 9.38
N LYS A 105 -15.51 -4.37 9.29
CA LYS A 105 -16.46 -4.22 8.16
C LYS A 105 -15.91 -3.35 7.02
N GLN A 106 -14.81 -2.64 7.24
CA GLN A 106 -14.28 -1.65 6.30
C GLN A 106 -12.86 -2.03 5.87
N LYS A 107 -12.72 -3.17 5.21
CA LYS A 107 -11.44 -3.63 4.68
C LYS A 107 -11.26 -3.18 3.23
N TYR A 108 -10.10 -2.59 2.96
CA TYR A 108 -9.70 -2.13 1.63
C TYR A 108 -8.36 -2.80 1.28
N PRO A 109 -8.32 -3.66 0.24
CA PRO A 109 -7.07 -4.25 -0.21
C PRO A 109 -6.05 -3.17 -0.61
N GLY A 110 -4.85 -3.27 -0.06
CA GLY A 110 -3.77 -2.30 -0.26
C GLY A 110 -3.72 -1.21 0.80
N ASP A 111 -4.77 -1.11 1.63
CA ASP A 111 -4.99 -0.06 2.63
C ASP A 111 -4.86 1.36 2.02
N SER A 112 -4.53 2.39 2.81
CA SER A 112 -4.53 3.80 2.37
C SER A 112 -3.22 4.23 1.69
N VAL A 113 -2.44 3.30 1.14
CA VAL A 113 -1.18 3.61 0.45
C VAL A 113 -0.85 2.60 -0.66
N VAL A 114 -0.46 3.13 -1.82
CA VAL A 114 0.09 2.36 -2.93
C VAL A 114 1.61 2.45 -2.85
N THR A 115 2.31 1.31 -2.83
CA THR A 115 3.78 1.26 -2.74
C THR A 115 4.36 0.38 -3.82
N GLY A 116 5.60 0.64 -4.23
CA GLY A 116 6.28 -0.18 -5.22
C GLY A 116 7.60 0.40 -5.67
N ARG A 117 8.07 -0.12 -6.80
CA ARG A 117 9.23 0.42 -7.52
C ARG A 117 8.86 0.78 -8.95
N GLY A 118 9.55 1.75 -9.52
CA GLY A 118 9.43 2.12 -10.93
C GLY A 118 10.76 2.59 -11.48
N LEU A 119 10.73 3.06 -12.73
CA LEU A 119 11.84 3.72 -13.37
C LEU A 119 11.50 5.19 -13.60
N ILE A 120 12.45 6.09 -13.40
CA ILE A 120 12.36 7.50 -13.85
C ILE A 120 13.59 7.75 -14.70
N ASN A 121 13.39 8.04 -15.99
CA ASN A 121 14.47 8.16 -16.97
C ASN A 121 15.40 6.94 -16.94
N GLY A 122 14.83 5.74 -16.85
CA GLY A 122 15.56 4.46 -16.78
C GLY A 122 16.24 4.15 -15.44
N ARG A 123 16.12 5.02 -14.43
CA ARG A 123 16.74 4.82 -13.11
C ARG A 123 15.73 4.27 -12.11
N THR A 124 16.11 3.23 -11.38
CA THR A 124 15.26 2.64 -10.33
C THR A 124 14.95 3.65 -9.23
N VAL A 125 13.67 3.75 -8.89
CA VAL A 125 13.17 4.53 -7.76
C VAL A 125 12.13 3.73 -6.98
N PHE A 126 12.08 3.93 -5.67
CA PHE A 126 11.02 3.41 -4.81
C PHE A 126 10.01 4.50 -4.53
N ILE A 127 8.73 4.17 -4.60
CA ILE A 127 7.66 5.15 -4.51
C ILE A 127 6.57 4.64 -3.58
N PHE A 128 6.09 5.53 -2.71
CA PHE A 128 4.79 5.38 -2.07
C PHE A 128 3.90 6.56 -2.40
N SER A 129 2.62 6.30 -2.62
CA SER A 129 1.60 7.31 -2.77
C SER A 129 0.43 7.03 -1.85
N GLN A 130 0.14 7.99 -0.98
CA GLN A 130 -0.98 7.90 -0.04
C GLN A 130 -2.30 8.09 -0.79
N ASP A 131 -3.27 7.22 -0.51
CA ASP A 131 -4.58 7.25 -1.14
C ASP A 131 -5.61 7.89 -0.20
N PHE A 132 -5.92 9.15 -0.48
CA PHE A 132 -6.90 9.91 0.30
C PHE A 132 -8.33 9.37 0.17
N THR A 133 -8.63 8.53 -0.84
CA THR A 133 -9.96 7.92 -0.98
C THR A 133 -10.21 6.85 0.08
N VAL A 134 -9.16 6.24 0.64
CA VAL A 134 -9.24 5.21 1.68
C VAL A 134 -8.95 5.85 3.05
N PHE A 135 -9.96 5.93 3.91
CA PHE A 135 -9.86 6.54 5.24
C PHE A 135 -9.17 7.92 5.28
N GLY A 136 -9.31 8.74 4.23
CA GLY A 136 -8.65 10.05 4.16
C GLY A 136 -7.13 9.97 4.13
N GLY A 137 -6.55 8.88 3.63
CA GLY A 137 -5.10 8.68 3.58
C GLY A 137 -4.49 8.47 4.96
N SER A 138 -5.31 8.21 5.99
CA SER A 138 -4.83 8.03 7.37
C SER A 138 -3.94 6.80 7.48
N LEU A 139 -2.83 6.97 8.21
CA LEU A 139 -1.83 5.93 8.40
C LEU A 139 -2.33 4.87 9.40
N SER A 140 -2.26 3.61 8.98
CA SER A 140 -2.49 2.40 9.77
C SER A 140 -1.19 1.63 10.02
N GLY A 141 -1.26 0.56 10.82
CA GLY A 141 -0.14 -0.38 10.94
C GLY A 141 0.22 -1.05 9.60
N ALA A 142 -0.78 -1.42 8.78
CA ALA A 142 -0.56 -2.01 7.45
C ALA A 142 0.08 -1.01 6.48
N HIS A 143 -0.40 0.23 6.47
CA HIS A 143 0.15 1.35 5.71
C HIS A 143 1.62 1.57 6.06
N ALA A 144 1.95 1.65 7.35
CA ALA A 144 3.31 1.86 7.81
C ALA A 144 4.23 0.70 7.38
N LYS A 145 3.80 -0.55 7.55
CA LYS A 145 4.56 -1.73 7.11
C LYS A 145 4.90 -1.68 5.62
N LYS A 146 3.96 -1.23 4.77
CA LYS A 146 4.20 -1.07 3.33
C LYS A 146 5.25 0.00 3.02
N ILE A 147 5.18 1.15 3.69
CA ILE A 147 6.16 2.24 3.51
C ILE A 147 7.54 1.80 4.03
N CYS A 148 7.60 1.27 5.24
CA CYS A 148 8.84 0.76 5.83
C CYS A 148 9.54 -0.25 4.92
N LYS A 149 8.78 -1.20 4.35
CA LYS A 149 9.32 -2.19 3.42
C LYS A 149 9.98 -1.57 2.20
N ILE A 150 9.37 -0.59 1.54
CA ILE A 150 9.99 0.03 0.36
C ILE A 150 11.19 0.91 0.73
N MET A 151 11.20 1.55 1.91
CA MET A 151 12.35 2.30 2.40
C MET A 151 13.53 1.36 2.66
N ASP A 152 13.27 0.21 3.30
CA ASP A 152 14.28 -0.82 3.54
C ASP A 152 14.84 -1.38 2.21
N GLN A 153 13.97 -1.60 1.22
CA GLN A 153 14.41 -2.02 -0.12
C GLN A 153 15.21 -0.94 -0.85
N ALA A 154 14.81 0.33 -0.75
CA ALA A 154 15.51 1.46 -1.34
C ALA A 154 16.92 1.59 -0.76
N MET A 155 17.06 1.47 0.56
CA MET A 155 18.34 1.45 1.26
C MET A 155 19.21 0.27 0.84
N LEU A 156 18.62 -0.92 0.71
CA LEU A 156 19.36 -2.13 0.32
C LEU A 156 20.00 -2.01 -1.06
N VAL A 157 19.29 -1.43 -2.04
CA VAL A 157 19.81 -1.30 -3.42
C VAL A 157 20.46 0.05 -3.72
N GLY A 158 20.45 0.98 -2.77
CA GLY A 158 20.98 2.34 -2.93
C GLY A 158 20.19 3.19 -3.93
N ALA A 159 18.86 3.04 -3.99
CA ALA A 159 18.00 3.79 -4.89
C ALA A 159 17.23 4.92 -4.16
N PRO A 160 16.84 6.00 -4.86
CA PRO A 160 16.01 7.04 -4.27
C PRO A 160 14.65 6.54 -3.80
N VAL A 161 14.11 7.19 -2.76
CA VAL A 161 12.73 7.00 -2.29
C VAL A 161 11.92 8.29 -2.48
N ILE A 162 10.74 8.17 -3.07
CA ILE A 162 9.82 9.28 -3.32
C ILE A 162 8.49 9.01 -2.59
N GLY A 163 8.10 9.94 -1.72
CA GLY A 163 6.83 9.94 -1.02
C GLY A 163 5.85 10.93 -1.63
N LEU A 164 4.71 10.46 -2.10
CA LEU A 164 3.59 11.30 -2.54
C LEU A 164 2.58 11.37 -1.39
N ASN A 165 2.69 12.45 -0.61
CA ASN A 165 2.00 12.61 0.65
C ASN A 165 0.63 13.31 0.48
N ASP A 166 -0.40 12.67 1.00
CA ASP A 166 -1.79 13.12 1.01
C ASP A 166 -2.54 12.34 2.10
N SER A 167 -2.38 12.79 3.35
CA SER A 167 -2.82 12.08 4.55
C SER A 167 -3.47 12.99 5.58
N GLY A 168 -4.64 12.56 6.05
CA GLY A 168 -5.34 13.15 7.20
C GLY A 168 -4.70 12.88 8.57
N GLY A 169 -3.58 12.17 8.65
CA GLY A 169 -2.86 11.91 9.91
C GLY A 169 -2.90 10.43 10.36
N ALA A 170 -2.90 10.19 11.67
CA ALA A 170 -2.98 8.83 12.23
C ALA A 170 -4.41 8.30 12.14
N ARG A 171 -4.57 7.01 11.83
CA ARG A 171 -5.87 6.35 11.94
C ARG A 171 -6.20 6.12 13.41
N ILE A 172 -7.08 6.97 13.95
CA ILE A 172 -7.43 6.99 15.38
C ILE A 172 -8.00 5.65 15.85
N GLN A 173 -8.74 4.96 14.99
CA GLN A 173 -9.40 3.69 15.30
C GLN A 173 -8.40 2.57 15.63
N GLU A 174 -7.20 2.59 15.04
CA GLU A 174 -6.14 1.61 15.34
C GLU A 174 -5.26 2.04 16.53
N GLY A 175 -5.45 3.27 17.04
CA GLY A 175 -4.80 3.78 18.23
C GLY A 175 -3.27 3.79 18.13
N VAL A 176 -2.64 3.08 19.07
CA VAL A 176 -1.17 3.09 19.26
C VAL A 176 -0.43 2.45 18.08
N GLU A 177 -1.04 1.50 17.37
CA GLU A 177 -0.41 0.85 16.21
C GLU A 177 -0.09 1.88 15.11
N SER A 178 -1.00 2.83 14.86
CA SER A 178 -0.76 3.93 13.92
C SER A 178 0.40 4.84 14.36
N LEU A 179 0.55 5.08 15.67
CA LEU A 179 1.63 5.91 16.21
C LEU A 179 2.98 5.20 16.16
N ALA A 180 3.01 3.90 16.46
CA ALA A 180 4.19 3.06 16.28
C ALA A 180 4.62 3.04 14.82
N GLY A 181 3.67 2.94 13.89
CA GLY A 181 3.93 3.03 12.46
C GLY A 181 4.57 4.35 12.03
N TYR A 182 4.20 5.48 12.64
CA TYR A 182 4.90 6.75 12.40
C TYR A 182 6.35 6.72 12.89
N ALA A 183 6.58 6.20 14.11
CA ALA A 183 7.92 6.10 14.67
C ALA A 183 8.84 5.25 13.76
N ASP A 184 8.34 4.12 13.25
CA ASP A 184 9.08 3.23 12.35
C ASP A 184 9.47 3.91 11.03
N ILE A 185 8.59 4.75 10.47
CA ILE A 185 8.87 5.52 9.26
C ILE A 185 9.91 6.61 9.55
N PHE A 186 9.75 7.36 10.65
CA PHE A 186 10.69 8.43 10.99
C PHE A 186 12.08 7.90 11.27
N GLN A 187 12.18 6.76 11.96
CA GLN A 187 13.46 6.10 12.18
C GLN A 187 14.15 5.79 10.85
N ARG A 188 13.43 5.21 9.88
CA ARG A 188 13.98 4.93 8.55
C ARG A 188 14.33 6.19 7.77
N ASN A 189 13.60 7.29 7.94
CA ASN A 189 13.97 8.57 7.32
C ASN A 189 15.33 9.06 7.86
N VAL A 190 15.56 8.93 9.16
CA VAL A 190 16.84 9.28 9.80
C VAL A 190 17.95 8.35 9.34
N GLU A 191 17.72 7.05 9.35
CA GLU A 191 18.72 6.04 8.90
C GLU A 191 19.08 6.19 7.41
N SER A 192 18.12 6.63 6.59
CA SER A 192 18.33 6.89 5.16
C SER A 192 18.95 8.26 4.87
N SER A 193 19.00 9.15 5.86
CA SER A 193 19.42 10.54 5.69
C SER A 193 20.89 10.62 5.29
N GLY A 194 21.15 11.26 4.15
CA GLY A 194 22.50 11.35 3.57
C GLY A 194 23.01 10.05 2.92
N VAL A 195 22.21 8.97 2.88
CA VAL A 195 22.58 7.69 2.25
C VAL A 195 21.88 7.52 0.90
N ILE A 196 20.56 7.61 0.88
CA ILE A 196 19.76 7.61 -0.35
C ILE A 196 18.99 8.93 -0.48
N PRO A 197 18.76 9.44 -1.69
CA PRO A 197 17.93 10.64 -1.87
C PRO A 197 16.49 10.39 -1.43
N GLN A 198 16.00 11.22 -0.51
CA GLN A 198 14.64 11.20 0.00
C GLN A 198 13.87 12.42 -0.51
N ILE A 199 12.80 12.19 -1.26
CA ILE A 199 11.99 13.25 -1.87
C ILE A 199 10.55 13.11 -1.39
N SER A 200 9.98 14.20 -0.85
CA SER A 200 8.57 14.28 -0.48
C SER A 200 7.82 15.27 -1.39
N MET A 201 6.67 14.85 -1.89
CA MET A 201 5.75 15.67 -2.67
C MET A 201 4.42 15.75 -1.92
N ILE A 202 4.06 16.93 -1.46
CA ILE A 202 2.79 17.17 -0.76
C ILE A 202 1.74 17.52 -1.81
N MET A 203 0.81 16.59 -2.02
CA MET A 203 -0.25 16.68 -3.03
C MET A 203 -1.65 16.84 -2.41
N GLY A 204 -1.71 16.99 -1.09
CA GLY A 204 -2.94 17.26 -0.38
C GLY A 204 -2.72 17.69 1.07
N PRO A 205 -3.75 17.60 1.92
CA PRO A 205 -3.54 17.77 3.35
C PRO A 205 -2.53 16.75 3.85
N CYS A 206 -1.57 17.22 4.63
CA CYS A 206 -0.63 16.43 5.38
C CYS A 206 -0.66 16.96 6.80
N ALA A 207 -1.36 16.24 7.68
CA ALA A 207 -1.75 16.72 9.01
C ALA A 207 -1.16 15.87 10.14
N GLY A 208 -0.88 16.49 11.28
CA GLY A 208 -0.46 15.78 12.49
C GLY A 208 0.92 15.15 12.33
N GLY A 209 1.05 13.87 12.70
CA GLY A 209 2.32 13.14 12.60
C GLY A 209 2.87 13.04 11.18
N ALA A 210 2.00 13.07 10.16
CA ALA A 210 2.40 12.90 8.76
C ALA A 210 3.42 13.94 8.28
N VAL A 211 3.46 15.13 8.90
CA VAL A 211 4.34 16.23 8.49
C VAL A 211 5.80 16.03 8.83
N TYR A 212 6.11 15.18 9.82
CA TYR A 212 7.48 14.99 10.28
C TYR A 212 8.33 14.23 9.27
N SER A 213 7.76 13.25 8.56
CA SER A 213 8.51 12.50 7.54
C SER A 213 9.00 13.43 6.42
N PRO A 214 8.15 14.25 5.75
CA PRO A 214 8.62 15.26 4.81
C PRO A 214 9.66 16.22 5.39
N ALA A 215 9.50 16.65 6.64
CA ALA A 215 10.46 17.54 7.30
C ALA A 215 11.86 16.94 7.50
N LEU A 216 11.96 15.60 7.52
CA LEU A 216 13.22 14.84 7.62
C LEU A 216 13.83 14.49 6.25
N THR A 217 13.06 14.60 5.16
CA THR A 217 13.55 14.31 3.80
C THR A 217 14.44 15.42 3.24
N ASP A 218 15.19 15.11 2.17
CA ASP A 218 16.14 16.04 1.57
C ASP A 218 15.43 17.18 0.83
N PHE A 219 14.38 16.83 0.08
CA PHE A 219 13.59 17.77 -0.72
C PHE A 219 12.11 17.61 -0.46
N THR A 220 11.42 18.72 -0.17
CA THR A 220 9.96 18.77 -0.04
C THR A 220 9.38 19.72 -1.08
N PHE A 221 8.52 19.18 -1.95
CA PHE A 221 7.77 19.91 -2.96
C PHE A 221 6.30 20.01 -2.55
N MET A 222 5.67 21.15 -2.79
CA MET A 222 4.26 21.38 -2.44
C MET A 222 3.48 21.81 -3.68
N VAL A 223 2.33 21.17 -3.94
CA VAL A 223 1.42 21.62 -4.99
C VAL A 223 0.67 22.85 -4.51
N LYS A 224 0.72 23.93 -5.28
CA LYS A 224 0.06 25.18 -4.92
C LYS A 224 -1.46 24.98 -4.77
N ASP A 225 -2.08 25.70 -3.83
CA ASP A 225 -3.52 25.78 -3.54
C ASP A 225 -4.22 24.48 -3.08
N THR A 226 -3.61 23.32 -3.31
CA THR A 226 -4.21 22.01 -3.03
C THR A 226 -3.52 21.23 -1.91
N SER A 227 -2.30 21.62 -1.55
CA SER A 227 -1.48 20.98 -0.52
C SER A 227 -1.32 21.83 0.75
N TYR A 228 -1.25 21.17 1.90
CA TYR A 228 -1.16 21.82 3.21
C TYR A 228 -0.29 20.99 4.16
N LEU A 229 0.61 21.62 4.91
CA LEU A 229 1.40 21.00 5.98
C LEU A 229 1.08 21.69 7.30
N PHE A 230 0.57 20.94 8.28
CA PHE A 230 0.36 21.46 9.64
C PHE A 230 0.39 20.35 10.69
N ILE A 231 1.02 20.62 11.84
CA ILE A 231 1.00 19.70 12.99
C ILE A 231 -0.39 19.71 13.63
N THR A 232 -0.93 20.90 13.89
CA THR A 232 -2.23 21.07 14.54
C THR A 232 -3.19 21.77 13.60
N GLY A 233 -4.34 21.14 13.32
CA GLY A 233 -5.35 21.71 12.44
C GLY A 233 -6.02 22.96 13.02
N PRO A 234 -6.54 23.86 12.17
CA PRO A 234 -7.11 25.13 12.61
C PRO A 234 -8.31 24.98 13.55
N ASP A 235 -9.06 23.89 13.44
CA ASP A 235 -10.21 23.60 14.31
C ASP A 235 -9.79 23.32 15.77
N VAL A 236 -8.53 22.90 15.99
CA VAL A 236 -7.96 22.70 17.32
C VAL A 236 -7.26 23.97 17.81
N VAL A 237 -6.67 24.74 16.91
CA VAL A 237 -5.97 25.98 17.28
C VAL A 237 -6.94 27.12 17.62
N LYS A 238 -8.06 27.27 16.90
CA LYS A 238 -9.02 28.35 17.13
C LYS A 238 -9.67 28.35 18.53
N PRO A 239 -10.00 27.19 19.15
CA PRO A 239 -10.46 27.18 20.54
C PRO A 239 -9.31 27.37 21.54
N ALA A 240 -8.09 26.94 21.20
CA ALA A 240 -6.93 27.00 22.08
C ALA A 240 -6.29 28.40 22.14
N LEU A 241 -6.37 29.17 21.05
CA LEU A 241 -5.91 30.54 20.94
C LEU A 241 -7.12 31.45 20.74
N THR A 242 -7.27 32.47 21.59
CA THR A 242 -8.38 33.46 21.54
C THR A 242 -8.42 34.30 20.25
N TRP A 243 -7.55 34.01 19.28
CA TRP A 243 -7.40 34.71 18.00
C TRP A 243 -7.74 33.79 16.83
N VAL A 244 -8.61 34.25 15.94
CA VAL A 244 -9.02 33.52 14.74
C VAL A 244 -7.99 33.74 13.63
N PHE A 245 -7.16 32.74 13.37
CA PHE A 245 -6.33 32.69 12.16
C PHE A 245 -7.08 32.01 11.01
N GLY A 246 -7.00 32.58 9.81
CA GLY A 246 -7.64 32.05 8.60
C GLY A 246 -6.96 30.78 8.08
N PHE A 247 -7.70 29.93 7.37
CA PHE A 247 -7.20 28.67 6.77
C PHE A 247 -6.03 28.89 5.79
N ILE A 248 -5.97 30.08 5.20
CA ILE A 248 -4.92 30.51 4.28
C ILE A 248 -3.70 31.06 5.01
N GLU A 249 -3.72 31.35 6.32
CA GLU A 249 -2.57 31.95 7.02
C GLU A 249 -1.61 30.92 7.65
N TYR A 250 -1.96 29.64 7.69
CA TYR A 250 -1.14 28.62 8.37
C TYR A 250 0.12 28.21 7.61
N TRP A 251 0.30 28.59 6.33
CA TRP A 251 1.55 28.29 5.60
C TRP A 251 2.04 29.21 4.47
N PRO A 252 1.39 30.33 4.03
CA PRO A 252 2.13 31.38 3.33
C PRO A 252 2.84 32.23 4.39
N VAL A 253 3.55 31.59 5.31
CA VAL A 253 4.35 32.30 6.30
C VAL A 253 5.69 32.60 5.62
N GLN A 254 5.66 33.65 4.80
CA GLN A 254 6.77 34.59 4.69
C GLN A 254 7.00 35.27 6.06
N SER A 255 7.28 34.50 7.11
CA SER A 255 7.88 35.04 8.33
C SER A 255 9.27 34.45 8.50
N PRO A 256 10.30 35.29 8.69
CA PRO A 256 11.68 34.86 8.86
C PRO A 256 11.96 34.18 10.22
N HIS A 257 10.94 33.63 10.90
CA HIS A 257 11.02 33.29 12.33
C HIS A 257 10.69 31.83 12.68
N SER A 258 10.54 30.93 11.70
CA SER A 258 10.65 29.49 11.98
C SER A 258 12.13 29.10 12.13
N GLY A 259 12.73 29.54 13.23
CA GLY A 259 14.14 29.34 13.56
C GLY A 259 14.54 27.87 13.51
N ARG A 260 15.33 27.51 12.49
CA ARG A 260 16.31 26.44 12.58
C ARG A 260 17.67 27.10 12.75
N ILE A 261 18.48 26.58 13.66
CA ILE A 261 19.88 26.97 13.82
C ILE A 261 20.66 26.30 12.68
N SER A 262 20.54 26.90 11.50
CA SER A 262 21.46 26.82 10.36
C SER A 262 20.99 27.93 9.40
N ASP A 263 21.89 28.83 9.02
CA ASP A 263 21.63 30.17 8.43
C ASP A 263 20.88 30.24 7.08
N GLU A 264 20.15 29.20 6.65
CA GLU A 264 19.18 29.30 5.56
C GLU A 264 17.93 28.45 5.85
N PRO A 265 16.71 29.04 5.90
CA PRO A 265 15.49 28.27 5.87
C PRO A 265 15.33 27.63 4.49
N ARG A 266 15.41 26.29 4.40
CA ARG A 266 15.02 25.55 3.20
C ARG A 266 13.54 25.81 2.93
N GLN A 267 13.24 26.74 2.02
CA GLN A 267 11.87 27.01 1.62
C GLN A 267 11.30 25.82 0.84
N PRO A 268 10.05 25.41 1.08
CA PRO A 268 9.39 24.42 0.24
C PRO A 268 9.35 24.94 -1.20
N VAL A 269 9.75 24.09 -2.15
CA VAL A 269 9.69 24.45 -3.58
C VAL A 269 8.27 24.20 -4.05
N TYR A 270 7.57 25.27 -4.45
CA TYR A 270 6.25 25.16 -5.05
C TYR A 270 6.37 24.75 -6.51
N VAL A 271 5.60 23.73 -6.89
CA VAL A 271 5.48 23.27 -8.28
C VAL A 271 4.08 23.63 -8.78
N ASN A 272 4.00 24.19 -9.98
CA ASN A 272 2.74 24.51 -10.66
C ASN A 272 2.05 23.25 -11.18
#